data_AF-A0A2J8R5F7-F1
#
_entry.id   AF-A0A2J8R5F7-F1
#
_cell.length_a   1.000
_cell.length_b   1.000
_cell.length_c   1.000
_cell.angle_alpha   90.00
_cell.angle_beta   90.00
_cell.angle_gamma   90.00
#
_symmetry.space_group_name_H-M   'P 1'
#
loop_
_entity.id
_entity.type
_entity.pdbx_description
1 polymer ?
#
loop_
_entity_poly.entity_id
_entity_poly.type
_entity_poly.pdbx_seq_one_letter_code
_entity_poly.pdbx_strand_id
1 'polypeptide(L)'
;MAASFFSDFGLMWYLEELKKEEFRKFKEHLKQMTLHLELKQIPWTEVKKASREELANLLIKHYEEQQAWNITLRIFQKMDRKDLCMKVMRERTGYTKTYQAHAKQKFSHLWSSKSVTEIHLYFEEEVKQEECDHLDRLFAPKETGKQPRTVVIQGP
;
A
#
# COMPACT_ATOMS: atom_id res chain seq x y z
N MET A 1 -3.25 3.07 15.21
CA MET A 1 -3.17 1.95 14.25
C MET A 1 -4.44 2.00 13.42
N ALA A 2 -4.38 2.50 12.19
CA ALA A 2 -5.52 2.39 11.29
C ALA A 2 -5.58 0.94 10.85
N ALA A 3 -6.50 0.16 11.44
CA ALA A 3 -6.85 -1.13 10.90
C ALA A 3 -7.27 -0.90 9.45
N SER A 4 -6.45 -1.36 8.52
CA SER A 4 -6.80 -1.31 7.12
C SER A 4 -8.06 -2.17 6.97
N PHE A 5 -9.07 -1.68 6.27
CA PHE A 5 -10.26 -2.47 5.90
C PHE A 5 -9.93 -3.78 5.15
N PHE A 6 -8.65 -4.05 4.89
CA PHE A 6 -8.14 -5.23 4.21
C PHE A 6 -7.70 -6.37 5.14
N SER A 7 -7.66 -6.18 6.46
CA SER A 7 -6.75 -6.96 7.32
C SER A 7 -7.10 -8.42 7.62
N ASP A 8 -8.30 -8.92 7.36
CA ASP A 8 -8.58 -10.36 7.63
C ASP A 8 -9.30 -11.10 6.48
N PHE A 9 -10.12 -10.40 5.69
CA PHE A 9 -10.87 -11.01 4.59
C PHE A 9 -10.43 -10.53 3.20
N GLY A 10 -9.53 -9.54 3.11
CA GLY A 10 -9.23 -8.85 1.86
C GLY A 10 -8.84 -9.79 0.72
N LEU A 11 -7.88 -10.70 0.93
CA LEU A 11 -7.46 -11.65 -0.10
C LEU A 11 -8.56 -12.62 -0.53
N MET A 12 -9.42 -13.06 0.40
CA MET A 12 -10.53 -13.97 0.11
C MET A 12 -11.48 -13.37 -0.92
N TRP A 13 -11.93 -12.13 -0.71
CA TRP A 13 -12.84 -11.44 -1.63
C TRP A 13 -12.29 -11.39 -3.06
N TYR A 14 -10.99 -11.14 -3.22
CA TYR A 14 -10.38 -11.11 -4.56
C TYR A 14 -10.26 -12.49 -5.20
N LEU A 15 -10.13 -13.55 -4.41
CA LEU A 15 -10.17 -14.93 -4.91
C LEU A 15 -11.60 -15.37 -5.27
N GLU A 16 -12.62 -14.79 -4.64
CA GLU A 16 -14.04 -15.01 -4.98
C GLU A 16 -14.43 -14.44 -6.33
N GLU A 17 -13.82 -13.33 -6.74
CA GLU A 17 -14.01 -12.73 -8.05
C GLU A 17 -13.42 -13.59 -9.21
N LEU A 18 -12.70 -14.66 -8.89
CA LEU A 18 -12.21 -15.64 -9.87
C LEU A 18 -13.29 -16.69 -10.16
N LYS A 19 -13.57 -16.92 -11.44
CA LYS A 19 -14.39 -18.05 -11.88
C LYS A 19 -13.71 -19.38 -11.51
N LYS A 20 -14.47 -20.47 -11.49
CA LYS A 20 -13.97 -21.81 -11.11
C LYS A 20 -12.68 -22.21 -11.86
N GLU A 21 -12.65 -22.04 -13.17
CA GLU A 21 -11.46 -22.36 -13.98
C GLU A 21 -10.29 -21.40 -13.76
N GLU A 22 -10.58 -20.12 -13.53
CA GLU A 22 -9.56 -19.14 -13.18
C GLU A 22 -8.94 -19.46 -11.83
N PHE A 23 -9.75 -19.83 -10.82
CA PHE A 23 -9.26 -20.22 -9.51
C PHE A 23 -8.40 -21.49 -9.56
N ARG A 24 -8.75 -22.46 -10.43
CA ARG A 24 -7.90 -23.63 -10.69
C ARG A 24 -6.54 -23.20 -11.28
N LYS A 25 -6.54 -22.34 -12.31
CA LYS A 25 -5.32 -21.79 -12.90
C LYS A 25 -4.50 -20.98 -11.90
N PHE A 26 -5.15 -20.22 -11.01
CA PHE A 26 -4.49 -19.45 -9.96
C PHE A 26 -3.63 -20.34 -9.07
N LYS A 27 -4.17 -21.48 -8.62
CA LYS A 27 -3.42 -22.45 -7.80
C LYS A 27 -2.21 -23.03 -8.54
N GLU A 28 -2.37 -23.35 -9.83
CA GLU A 28 -1.27 -23.86 -10.66
C GLU A 28 -0.16 -22.79 -10.80
N HIS A 29 -0.54 -21.54 -11.04
CA HIS A 29 0.39 -20.40 -11.12
C HIS A 29 1.07 -20.10 -9.79
N LEU A 30 0.34 -20.23 -8.68
CA LEU A 30 0.88 -20.08 -7.34
C LEU A 30 2.04 -21.05 -7.12
N LYS A 31 1.82 -22.35 -7.40
CA LYS A 31 2.86 -23.39 -7.28
C LYS A 31 4.07 -23.08 -8.16
N GLN A 32 3.86 -22.70 -9.42
CA GLN A 32 4.96 -22.37 -10.32
C GLN A 32 5.75 -21.15 -9.85
N MET A 33 5.05 -20.12 -9.37
CA MET A 33 5.67 -18.86 -8.98
C MET A 33 6.43 -18.98 -7.66
N THR A 34 5.90 -19.71 -6.68
CA THR A 34 6.63 -19.96 -5.43
C THR A 34 7.91 -20.74 -5.69
N LEU A 35 7.90 -21.69 -6.65
CA LEU A 35 9.10 -22.41 -7.07
C LEU A 35 10.12 -21.48 -7.76
N HIS A 36 9.67 -20.63 -8.68
CA HIS A 36 10.55 -19.70 -9.39
C HIS A 36 11.16 -18.64 -8.46
N LEU A 37 10.43 -18.19 -7.44
CA LEU A 37 10.90 -17.17 -6.49
C LEU A 37 11.65 -17.77 -5.29
N GLU A 38 11.96 -19.07 -5.32
CA GLU A 38 12.62 -19.81 -4.22
C GLU A 38 11.94 -19.60 -2.85
N LEU A 39 10.63 -19.38 -2.85
CA LEU A 39 9.85 -19.16 -1.64
C LEU A 39 9.54 -20.49 -0.96
N LYS A 40 9.35 -20.43 0.37
CA LYS A 40 8.88 -21.56 1.16
C LYS A 40 7.60 -22.14 0.55
N GLN A 41 7.63 -23.40 0.14
CA GLN A 41 6.50 -24.03 -0.55
C GLN A 41 5.36 -24.33 0.43
N ILE A 42 4.13 -24.12 -0.02
CA ILE A 42 2.93 -24.65 0.62
C ILE A 42 2.69 -26.06 0.03
N PRO A 43 2.40 -27.08 0.85
CA PRO A 43 2.09 -28.41 0.34
C PRO A 43 1.00 -28.38 -0.73
N TRP A 44 1.29 -28.98 -1.89
CA TRP A 44 0.37 -28.93 -3.03
C TRP A 44 -1.00 -29.55 -2.73
N THR A 45 -1.03 -30.58 -1.88
CA THR A 45 -2.27 -31.23 -1.44
C THR A 45 -3.20 -30.25 -0.71
N GLU A 46 -2.64 -29.34 0.09
CA GLU A 46 -3.37 -28.28 0.78
C GLU A 46 -3.86 -27.22 -0.19
N VAL A 47 -2.98 -26.72 -1.06
CA VAL A 47 -3.34 -25.72 -2.08
C VAL A 47 -4.45 -26.25 -2.99
N LYS A 48 -4.35 -27.52 -3.44
CA LYS A 48 -5.30 -28.12 -4.37
C LYS A 48 -6.70 -28.25 -3.77
N LYS A 49 -6.81 -28.70 -2.52
CA LYS A 49 -8.11 -28.87 -1.84
C LYS A 49 -8.70 -27.57 -1.29
N ALA A 50 -7.87 -26.55 -1.06
CA ALA A 50 -8.27 -25.33 -0.38
C ALA A 50 -9.48 -24.64 -1.03
N SER A 51 -10.45 -24.23 -0.22
CA SER A 51 -11.43 -23.21 -0.61
C SER A 51 -10.74 -21.87 -0.87
N ARG A 52 -11.49 -20.86 -1.31
CA ARG A 52 -10.93 -19.50 -1.53
C ARG A 52 -10.49 -18.86 -0.23
N GLU A 53 -11.30 -19.00 0.80
CA GLU A 53 -11.00 -18.58 2.16
C GLU A 53 -9.79 -19.32 2.73
N GLU A 54 -9.80 -20.66 2.64
CA GLU A 54 -8.68 -21.48 3.13
C GLU A 54 -7.37 -21.12 2.41
N LEU A 55 -7.43 -20.83 1.09
CA LEU A 55 -6.26 -20.44 0.34
C LEU A 55 -5.75 -19.04 0.75
N ALA A 56 -6.64 -18.08 0.99
CA ALA A 56 -6.27 -16.77 1.51
C ALA A 56 -5.55 -16.89 2.86
N ASN A 57 -6.12 -17.68 3.78
CA ASN A 57 -5.54 -17.94 5.09
C ASN A 57 -4.18 -18.65 5.00
N LEU A 58 -4.05 -19.63 4.10
CA LEU A 58 -2.78 -20.32 3.85
C LEU A 58 -1.70 -19.34 3.34
N LEU A 59 -2.03 -18.46 2.41
CA LEU A 59 -1.09 -17.47 1.87
C LEU A 59 -0.63 -16.50 2.95
N ILE A 60 -1.55 -15.95 3.74
CA ILE A 60 -1.23 -15.01 4.82
C ILE A 60 -0.38 -15.69 5.90
N LYS A 61 -0.74 -16.92 6.30
CA LYS A 61 0.00 -17.68 7.31
C LYS A 61 1.41 -18.05 6.86
N HIS A 62 1.62 -18.36 5.58
CA HIS A 62 2.91 -18.80 5.07
C HIS A 62 3.86 -17.67 4.66
N TYR A 63 3.31 -16.55 4.19
CA TYR A 63 4.11 -15.48 3.60
C TYR A 63 3.95 -14.12 4.28
N GLU A 64 3.09 -14.00 5.29
CA GLU A 64 2.65 -12.72 5.86
C GLU A 64 1.80 -11.91 4.85
N GLU A 65 0.98 -10.99 5.39
CA GLU A 65 -0.06 -10.28 4.63
C GLU A 65 0.50 -9.56 3.38
N GLN A 66 1.58 -8.80 3.53
CA GLN A 66 2.14 -7.99 2.44
C GLN A 66 2.66 -8.84 1.28
N GLN A 67 3.40 -9.91 1.59
CA GLN A 67 3.94 -10.78 0.56
C GLN A 67 2.85 -11.65 -0.08
N ALA A 68 1.84 -12.10 0.69
CA ALA A 68 0.67 -12.79 0.18
C ALA A 68 -0.09 -11.94 -0.86
N TRP A 69 -0.28 -10.64 -0.60
CA TRP A 69 -0.85 -9.70 -1.57
C TRP A 69 0.02 -9.56 -2.82
N ASN A 70 1.34 -9.38 -2.65
CA ASN A 70 2.26 -9.23 -3.78
C ASN A 70 2.26 -10.46 -4.71
N ILE A 71 2.26 -11.66 -4.12
CA ILE A 71 2.16 -12.93 -4.84
C ILE A 71 0.82 -12.98 -5.60
N THR A 72 -0.29 -12.71 -4.93
CA THR A 72 -1.63 -12.76 -5.53
C THR A 72 -1.77 -11.82 -6.71
N LEU A 73 -1.31 -10.57 -6.58
CA LEU A 73 -1.35 -9.57 -7.65
C LEU A 73 -0.51 -9.96 -8.87
N ARG A 74 0.69 -10.52 -8.66
CA ARG A 74 1.54 -11.01 -9.77
C ARG A 74 0.87 -12.16 -10.53
N ILE A 75 0.18 -13.05 -9.81
CA ILE A 75 -0.56 -14.15 -10.44
C ILE A 75 -1.75 -13.59 -11.24
N PHE A 76 -2.51 -12.64 -10.70
CA PHE A 76 -3.59 -11.99 -11.44
C PHE A 76 -3.10 -11.34 -12.74
N GLN A 77 -1.95 -10.66 -12.70
CA GLN A 77 -1.32 -10.09 -13.90
C GLN A 77 -0.98 -11.18 -14.93
N LYS A 78 -0.41 -12.32 -14.49
CA LYS A 78 -0.05 -13.44 -15.37
C LYS A 78 -1.27 -14.15 -15.97
N MET A 79 -2.40 -14.13 -15.27
CA MET A 79 -3.67 -14.71 -15.72
C MET A 79 -4.55 -13.73 -16.51
N ASP A 80 -4.03 -12.55 -16.86
CA ASP A 80 -4.75 -11.45 -17.53
C ASP A 80 -5.96 -10.89 -16.73
N ARG A 81 -6.02 -11.14 -15.42
CA ARG A 81 -6.98 -10.51 -14.48
C ARG A 81 -6.49 -9.16 -13.98
N LYS A 82 -6.11 -8.28 -14.92
CA LYS A 82 -5.61 -6.93 -14.63
C LYS A 82 -6.69 -6.02 -14.03
N ASP A 83 -7.95 -6.34 -14.27
CA ASP A 83 -9.13 -5.73 -13.65
C ASP A 83 -9.05 -5.77 -12.12
N LEU A 84 -8.67 -6.92 -11.55
CA LEU A 84 -8.53 -7.10 -10.11
C LEU A 84 -7.35 -6.30 -9.55
N CYS A 85 -6.22 -6.25 -10.28
CA CYS A 85 -5.10 -5.40 -9.90
C CYS A 85 -5.48 -3.92 -9.86
N MET A 86 -6.22 -3.45 -10.88
CA MET A 86 -6.72 -2.07 -10.94
C MET A 86 -7.72 -1.77 -9.82
N LYS A 87 -8.57 -2.74 -9.45
CA LYS A 87 -9.50 -2.62 -8.32
C LYS A 87 -8.75 -2.43 -7.00
N VAL A 88 -7.74 -3.27 -6.71
CA VAL A 88 -6.86 -3.09 -5.52
C VAL A 88 -6.21 -1.71 -5.52
N MET A 89 -5.66 -1.29 -6.66
CA MET A 89 -5.00 0.01 -6.76
C MET A 89 -5.98 1.17 -6.53
N ARG A 90 -7.20 1.09 -7.08
CA ARG A 90 -8.24 2.10 -6.87
C ARG A 90 -8.68 2.18 -5.42
N GLU A 91 -8.84 1.04 -4.74
CA GLU A 91 -9.23 1.02 -3.34
C GLU A 91 -8.12 1.58 -2.44
N ARG A 92 -6.86 1.18 -2.68
CA ARG A 92 -5.69 1.71 -1.96
C ARG A 92 -5.52 3.21 -2.18
N THR A 93 -5.56 3.67 -3.44
CA THR A 93 -5.37 5.08 -3.79
C THR A 93 -6.59 5.95 -3.47
N GLY A 94 -7.80 5.39 -3.54
CA GLY A 94 -9.04 6.07 -3.17
C GLY A 94 -9.05 6.48 -1.70
N TYR A 95 -8.60 5.59 -0.82
CA TYR A 95 -8.40 5.89 0.60
C TYR A 95 -7.33 6.98 0.82
N THR A 96 -6.22 6.94 0.08
CA THR A 96 -5.20 7.99 0.14
C THR A 96 -5.77 9.34 -0.30
N LYS A 97 -6.59 9.39 -1.36
CA LYS A 97 -7.20 10.62 -1.87
C LYS A 97 -8.22 11.22 -0.89
N THR A 98 -9.04 10.41 -0.22
CA THR A 98 -10.00 10.91 0.78
C THR A 98 -9.29 11.44 2.01
N TYR A 99 -8.26 10.75 2.50
CA TYR A 99 -7.44 11.25 3.62
C TYR A 99 -6.68 12.54 3.25
N GLN A 100 -6.07 12.61 2.06
CA GLN A 100 -5.40 13.82 1.57
C GLN A 100 -6.38 15.00 1.48
N ALA A 101 -7.58 14.79 0.94
CA ALA A 101 -8.61 15.81 0.86
C ALA A 101 -9.04 16.29 2.25
N HIS A 102 -9.26 15.35 3.18
CA HIS A 102 -9.61 15.67 4.57
C HIS A 102 -8.48 16.42 5.30
N ALA A 103 -7.22 16.01 5.13
CA ALA A 103 -6.07 16.70 5.69
C ALA A 103 -5.96 18.13 5.13
N LYS A 104 -6.06 18.28 3.81
CA LYS A 104 -6.06 19.60 3.15
C LYS A 104 -7.18 20.48 3.71
N GLN A 105 -8.42 19.97 3.78
CA GLN A 105 -9.55 20.70 4.33
C GLN A 105 -9.33 21.12 5.79
N LYS A 106 -8.85 20.21 6.64
CA LYS A 106 -8.59 20.47 8.06
C LYS A 106 -7.52 21.56 8.24
N PHE A 107 -6.41 21.47 7.52
CA PHE A 107 -5.34 22.46 7.59
C PHE A 107 -5.76 23.81 6.98
N SER A 108 -6.50 23.83 5.87
CA SER A 108 -7.07 25.07 5.32
C SER A 108 -8.02 25.77 6.30
N HIS A 109 -8.84 25.02 7.03
CA HIS A 109 -9.73 25.58 8.05
C HIS A 109 -8.96 26.11 9.26
N LEU A 110 -7.95 25.37 9.75
CA LEU A 110 -7.07 25.84 10.82
C LEU A 110 -6.30 27.11 10.40
N TRP A 111 -5.84 27.16 9.16
CA TRP A 111 -5.20 28.35 8.59
C TRP A 111 -6.20 29.51 8.58
N SER A 112 -7.44 29.30 8.18
CA SER A 112 -8.45 30.37 8.09
C SER A 112 -9.04 30.80 9.44
N SER A 113 -8.68 30.17 10.57
CA SER A 113 -9.28 30.46 11.88
C SER A 113 -8.62 31.64 12.59
N LYS A 114 -9.41 32.37 13.39
CA LYS A 114 -8.98 33.56 14.15
C LYS A 114 -7.84 33.33 15.15
N SER A 115 -7.57 32.07 15.49
CA SER A 115 -6.54 31.67 16.45
C SER A 115 -5.14 31.61 15.84
N VAL A 116 -5.01 31.62 14.50
CA VAL A 116 -3.73 31.60 13.76
C VAL A 116 -3.46 32.95 13.10
N THR A 117 -4.33 33.94 13.28
CA THR A 117 -4.28 35.23 12.55
C THR A 117 -3.07 36.08 12.92
N GLU A 118 -2.48 35.90 14.11
CA GLU A 118 -1.18 36.52 14.46
C GLU A 118 0.00 35.85 13.75
N ILE A 119 -0.10 34.55 13.45
CA ILE A 119 0.92 33.79 12.69
C ILE A 119 0.79 34.07 11.18
N HIS A 120 -0.42 34.34 10.68
CA HIS A 120 -0.67 34.74 9.29
C HIS A 120 0.19 35.90 8.84
N LEU A 121 0.36 36.93 9.68
CA LEU A 121 1.16 38.11 9.36
C LEU A 121 2.66 37.79 9.16
N TYR A 122 3.16 36.66 9.67
CA TYR A 122 4.54 36.18 9.46
C TYR A 122 4.68 35.24 8.26
N PHE A 123 3.57 34.67 7.75
CA PHE A 123 3.56 33.65 6.70
C PHE A 123 2.78 34.08 5.44
N GLU A 124 2.39 35.35 5.33
CA GLU A 124 1.87 35.95 4.09
C GLU A 124 2.94 36.06 2.99
N GLU A 125 4.22 35.82 3.30
CA GLU A 125 5.22 35.55 2.28
C GLU A 125 4.86 34.23 1.58
N GLU A 126 4.64 34.29 0.26
CA GLU A 126 4.54 33.09 -0.56
C GLU A 126 5.70 32.16 -0.21
N VAL A 127 5.39 30.94 0.25
CA VAL A 127 6.40 29.90 0.49
C VAL A 127 7.25 29.81 -0.77
N LYS A 128 8.52 30.18 -0.67
CA LYS A 128 9.39 30.23 -1.84
C LYS A 128 9.67 28.79 -2.23
N GLN A 129 9.66 28.49 -3.53
CA GLN A 129 9.99 27.14 -4.03
C GLN A 129 11.34 26.66 -3.47
N GLU A 130 12.28 27.57 -3.26
CA GLU A 130 13.58 27.31 -2.64
C GLU A 130 13.50 26.76 -1.20
N GLU A 131 12.50 27.16 -0.42
CA GLU A 131 12.26 26.66 0.95
C GLU A 131 11.70 25.23 0.92
N CYS A 132 10.78 24.95 -0.01
CA CYS A 132 10.31 23.59 -0.27
C CYS A 132 11.45 22.68 -0.72
N ASP A 133 12.26 23.14 -1.67
CA ASP A 133 13.43 22.40 -2.17
C ASP A 133 14.46 22.15 -1.05
N HIS A 134 14.59 23.08 -0.09
CA HIS A 134 15.46 22.91 1.06
C HIS A 134 14.97 21.78 1.99
N LEU A 135 13.67 21.74 2.29
CA LEU A 135 13.08 20.67 3.09
C LEU A 135 13.19 19.31 2.40
N ASP A 136 13.00 19.25 1.08
CA ASP A 136 13.14 18.02 0.31
C ASP A 136 14.58 17.48 0.35
N ARG A 137 15.57 18.37 0.35
CA ARG A 137 17.00 18.00 0.46
C ARG A 137 17.38 17.44 1.82
N LEU A 138 16.62 17.69 2.89
CA LEU A 138 16.91 17.14 4.22
C LEU A 138 16.95 15.60 4.25
N PHE A 139 16.19 14.97 3.35
CA PHE A 139 16.14 13.51 3.21
C PHE A 139 16.91 12.99 1.99
N ALA A 140 17.66 13.85 1.28
CA ALA A 140 18.46 13.41 0.15
C ALA A 140 19.62 12.49 0.60
N PRO A 141 20.05 11.54 -0.24
CA PRO A 141 21.23 10.72 0.03
C PRO A 141 22.47 11.60 0.24
N LYS A 142 23.21 11.39 1.32
CA LYS A 142 24.48 12.08 1.55
C LYS A 142 25.58 11.48 0.68
N GLU A 143 26.71 12.18 0.53
CA GLU A 143 27.90 11.71 -0.22
C GLU A 143 28.42 10.34 0.24
N THR A 144 28.11 9.94 1.49
CA THR A 144 28.38 8.61 2.05
C THR A 144 27.44 7.51 1.57
N GLY A 145 26.52 7.81 0.64
CA GLY A 145 25.51 6.91 0.08
C GLY A 145 24.35 6.56 1.02
N LYS A 146 24.34 7.06 2.26
CA LYS A 146 23.32 6.76 3.27
C LYS A 146 22.26 7.86 3.31
N GLN A 147 21.00 7.46 3.17
CA GLN A 147 19.84 8.35 3.25
C GLN A 147 19.36 8.54 4.69
N PRO A 148 19.17 9.78 5.17
CA PRO A 148 18.59 10.05 6.48
C PRO A 148 17.14 9.56 6.59
N ARG A 149 16.79 8.91 7.71
CA ARG A 149 15.41 8.49 8.00
C ARG A 149 14.65 9.47 8.90
N THR A 150 15.37 10.28 9.65
CA THR A 150 14.82 11.25 10.61
C THR A 150 15.70 12.49 10.61
N VAL A 151 15.08 13.66 10.65
CA VAL A 151 15.74 14.97 10.80
C VAL A 151 15.05 15.74 11.92
N VAL A 152 15.81 16.60 12.59
CA VAL A 152 15.30 17.44 13.68
C VAL A 152 15.32 18.88 13.19
N ILE A 153 14.16 19.52 13.18
CA ILE A 153 14.03 20.95 12.89
C ILE A 153 14.03 21.67 14.24
N GLN A 154 14.99 22.57 14.43
CA GLN A 154 15.10 23.40 15.63
C GLN A 154 14.72 24.82 15.27
N GLY A 155 13.79 25.39 16.04
CA GLY A 155 13.50 26.82 16.01
C GLY A 155 14.47 27.60 16.91
N PRO A 156 14.45 28.94 16.83
CA PRO A 156 15.16 29.80 17.78
C PRO A 156 14.68 29.62 19.23
#